data_AF-A0A7C0WSL0-F1
#
_entry.id   AF-A0A7C0WSL0-F1
#
_cell.length_a   1.000
_cell.length_b   1.000
_cell.length_c   1.000
_cell.angle_alpha   90.00
_cell.angle_beta   90.00
_cell.angle_gamma   90.00
#
_symmetry.space_group_name_H-M   'P 1'
#
loop_
_entity.id
_entity.type
_entity.pdbx_description
1 polymer ?
#
loop_
_entity_poly.entity_id
_entity_poly.type
_entity_poly.pdbx_seq_one_letter_code
_entity_poly.pdbx_strand_id
1 'polypeptide(L)'
;MTGQGYHFSFQIQSGTKAALMLEDIGVLSDSLVEKYRGTLSKRHRPVSLRYGKGFDGMGRVLEHLTHRIIREASDLTDLPLLITDVAIGTGKHGREGISLDLSCFGDPVFMRDCRCAFSTHQKHKVQRWKVGDAIADGTPVQIAIPRKNLSLDETIALRRHYRNAADYAGNTHCFIPDFTVNFKNLIEDYQKSNLHRFHQWFESEKQHPPGEWADTYGKMNYTDVPPCVRQALEEPNDALLKPTNLQTLTRCLLAQGWHPQHIAGLVTSRWVDGPGWPDDQWKHFDANSRATFYVRTFAGLLADGLDDMVDHNCISHQEKGYCPEPFCGYNLGDYRWEGEY
;
A
#
# COMPACT_ATOMS: atom_id res chain seq x y z
N MET A 1 10.53 9.90 14.21
CA MET A 1 10.01 8.60 14.66
C MET A 1 8.64 8.82 15.30
N THR A 2 7.66 7.99 14.96
CA THR A 2 6.27 8.11 15.44
C THR A 2 5.84 6.93 16.31
N GLY A 3 6.77 6.02 16.63
CA GLY A 3 6.47 4.76 17.33
C GLY A 3 5.92 3.66 16.43
N GLN A 4 5.76 3.93 15.13
CA GLN A 4 5.26 3.01 14.12
C GLN A 4 6.29 2.87 12.97
N GLY A 5 7.58 2.92 13.31
CA GLY A 5 8.68 2.87 12.33
C GLY A 5 9.30 4.22 11.94
N TYR A 6 10.17 4.14 10.94
CA TYR A 6 10.91 5.27 10.37
C TYR A 6 10.16 5.86 9.17
N HIS A 7 10.25 7.18 9.04
CA HIS A 7 9.63 7.92 7.95
C HIS A 7 10.74 8.69 7.26
N PHE A 8 10.95 8.43 5.98
CA PHE A 8 11.89 9.18 5.15
C PHE A 8 11.09 10.18 4.32
N SER A 9 11.56 11.42 4.27
CA SER A 9 10.85 12.50 3.57
C SER A 9 11.83 13.31 2.76
N PHE A 10 11.43 13.63 1.53
CA PHE A 10 12.16 14.49 0.61
C PHE A 10 11.14 15.23 -0.25
N GLN A 11 11.59 16.27 -0.95
CA GLN A 11 10.75 17.06 -1.85
C GLN A 11 11.31 17.03 -3.28
N ILE A 12 10.39 17.07 -4.24
CA ILE A 12 10.66 17.30 -5.66
C ILE A 12 9.94 18.58 -6.06
N GLN A 13 10.68 19.54 -6.60
CA GLN A 13 10.13 20.83 -7.00
C GLN A 13 9.22 20.69 -8.23
N SER A 14 8.00 21.22 -8.12
CA SER A 14 7.04 21.25 -9.23
C SER A 14 7.55 22.09 -10.40
N GLY A 15 7.16 21.71 -11.63
CA GLY A 15 7.57 22.42 -12.85
C GLY A 15 9.02 22.16 -13.31
N THR A 16 9.78 21.37 -12.55
CA THR A 16 11.11 20.92 -12.96
C THR A 16 11.04 19.71 -13.88
N LYS A 17 12.15 19.38 -14.56
CA LYS A 17 12.24 18.20 -15.42
C LYS A 17 11.88 16.90 -14.68
N ALA A 18 12.34 16.72 -13.44
CA ALA A 18 12.02 15.54 -12.66
C ALA A 18 10.51 15.46 -12.36
N ALA A 19 9.87 16.57 -12.03
CA ALA A 19 8.41 16.60 -11.83
C ALA A 19 7.65 16.25 -13.10
N LEU A 20 8.04 16.79 -14.25
CA LEU A 20 7.42 16.46 -15.54
C LEU A 20 7.58 14.97 -15.88
N MET A 21 8.75 14.40 -15.63
CA MET A 21 8.97 12.96 -15.82
C MET A 21 8.07 12.10 -14.94
N LEU A 22 7.75 12.54 -13.72
CA LEU A 22 6.77 11.86 -12.85
C LEU A 22 5.35 12.00 -13.39
N GLU A 23 4.98 13.18 -13.90
CA GLU A 23 3.69 13.40 -14.54
C GLU A 23 3.50 12.49 -15.77
N ASP A 24 4.56 12.24 -16.55
CA ASP A 24 4.51 11.43 -17.77
C ASP A 24 4.27 9.94 -17.50
N ILE A 25 4.84 9.40 -16.41
CA ILE A 25 4.68 7.98 -16.04
C ILE A 25 3.45 7.71 -15.17
N GLY A 26 2.80 8.76 -14.66
CA GLY A 26 1.63 8.66 -13.80
C GLY A 26 0.35 8.37 -14.57
N VAL A 27 -0.43 7.41 -14.08
CA VAL A 27 -1.71 6.99 -14.65
C VAL A 27 -2.83 7.25 -13.64
N LEU A 28 -3.95 7.79 -14.13
CA LEU A 28 -5.14 8.05 -13.32
C LEU A 28 -6.33 7.28 -13.90
N SER A 29 -7.08 6.61 -13.03
CA SER A 29 -8.37 6.03 -13.40
C SER A 29 -9.41 7.12 -13.67
N ASP A 30 -10.40 6.81 -14.51
CA ASP A 30 -11.48 7.75 -14.83
C ASP A 30 -12.25 8.17 -13.57
N SER A 31 -12.48 7.24 -12.64
CA SER A 31 -13.15 7.54 -11.36
C SER A 31 -12.37 8.53 -10.49
N LEU A 32 -11.03 8.43 -10.49
CA LEU A 32 -10.16 9.34 -9.75
C LEU A 32 -10.10 10.71 -10.43
N VAL A 33 -10.08 10.76 -11.76
CA VAL A 33 -10.19 12.01 -12.54
C VAL A 33 -11.46 12.76 -12.17
N GLU A 34 -12.61 12.08 -12.12
CA GLU A 34 -13.87 12.70 -11.71
C GLU A 34 -13.83 13.21 -10.27
N LYS A 35 -13.27 12.42 -9.33
CA LYS A 35 -13.11 12.87 -7.94
C LYS A 35 -12.22 14.10 -7.81
N TYR A 36 -11.19 14.23 -8.64
CA TYR A 36 -10.30 15.40 -8.63
C TYR A 36 -10.95 16.68 -9.16
N ARG A 37 -12.06 16.60 -9.92
CA ARG A 37 -12.85 17.78 -10.32
C ARG A 37 -13.62 18.38 -9.15
N GLY A 38 -13.98 17.57 -8.16
CA GLY A 38 -14.75 17.99 -6.99
C GLY A 38 -13.91 18.61 -5.88
N THR A 39 -14.59 19.26 -4.94
CA THR A 39 -14.04 19.70 -3.65
C THR A 39 -14.58 18.77 -2.56
N LEU A 40 -13.87 17.68 -2.29
CA LEU A 40 -14.17 16.84 -1.13
C LEU A 40 -13.73 17.53 0.16
N SER A 41 -14.42 17.25 1.28
CA SER A 41 -14.37 18.00 2.55
C SER A 41 -12.98 18.35 3.13
N LYS A 42 -11.92 17.64 2.72
CA LYS A 42 -10.54 17.86 3.19
C LYS A 42 -9.74 18.90 2.39
N ARG A 43 -10.24 19.37 1.23
CA ARG A 43 -9.57 20.38 0.40
C ARG A 43 -10.56 21.46 -0.02
N HIS A 44 -10.12 22.71 0.05
CA HIS A 44 -10.89 23.87 -0.43
C HIS A 44 -10.83 24.07 -1.95
N ARG A 45 -10.01 23.28 -2.66
CA ARG A 45 -9.78 23.41 -4.11
C ARG A 45 -9.66 22.04 -4.77
N PRO A 46 -10.13 21.90 -6.03
CA PRO A 46 -9.91 20.70 -6.83
C PRO A 46 -8.42 20.35 -6.94
N VAL A 47 -8.14 19.07 -7.14
CA VAL A 47 -6.77 18.60 -7.39
C VAL A 47 -6.52 18.69 -8.89
N SER A 48 -5.39 19.30 -9.30
CA SER A 48 -5.03 19.31 -10.71
C SER A 48 -4.64 17.90 -11.16
N LEU A 49 -5.01 17.53 -12.40
CA LEU A 49 -4.63 16.23 -12.95
C LEU A 49 -3.11 16.05 -13.03
N ARG A 50 -2.36 17.15 -13.24
CA ARG A 50 -0.89 17.15 -13.19
C ARG A 50 -0.37 16.70 -11.83
N TYR A 51 -0.92 17.24 -10.73
CA TYR A 51 -0.54 16.79 -9.39
C TYR A 51 -0.95 15.34 -9.11
N GLY A 52 -2.13 14.93 -9.60
CA GLY A 52 -2.57 13.54 -9.53
C GLY A 52 -1.57 12.59 -10.22
N LYS A 53 -1.19 12.89 -11.46
CA LYS A 53 -0.22 12.10 -12.23
C LYS A 53 1.16 12.08 -11.57
N GLY A 54 1.67 13.24 -11.15
CA GLY A 54 2.95 13.30 -10.45
C GLY A 54 2.95 12.49 -9.14
N PHE A 55 1.80 12.39 -8.45
CA PHE A 55 1.65 11.57 -7.25
C PHE A 55 1.64 10.06 -7.56
N ASP A 56 0.89 9.61 -8.57
CA ASP A 56 0.94 8.19 -9.01
C ASP A 56 2.33 7.81 -9.53
N GLY A 57 2.95 8.67 -10.36
CA GLY A 57 4.29 8.46 -10.87
C GLY A 57 5.34 8.36 -9.77
N MET A 58 5.22 9.18 -8.72
CA MET A 58 6.04 9.05 -7.50
C MET A 58 5.84 7.69 -6.84
N GLY A 59 4.61 7.21 -6.72
CA GLY A 59 4.29 5.88 -6.19
C GLY A 59 4.97 4.76 -6.97
N ARG A 60 4.93 4.80 -8.31
CA ARG A 60 5.59 3.80 -9.18
C ARG A 60 7.10 3.78 -9.02
N VAL A 61 7.73 4.96 -8.95
CA VAL A 61 9.18 5.07 -8.76
C VAL A 61 9.59 4.62 -7.36
N LEU A 62 8.76 4.87 -6.35
CA LEU A 62 9.01 4.39 -4.99
C LEU A 62 8.75 2.88 -4.82
N GLU A 63 7.86 2.30 -5.62
CA GLU A 63 7.71 0.84 -5.76
C GLU A 63 9.00 0.22 -6.27
N HIS A 64 9.59 0.78 -7.34
CA HIS A 64 10.92 0.38 -7.83
C HIS A 64 12.02 0.53 -6.78
N LEU A 65 12.05 1.65 -6.06
CA LEU A 65 13.02 1.83 -4.96
C LEU A 65 12.83 0.77 -3.87
N THR A 66 11.59 0.41 -3.57
CA THR A 66 11.25 -0.62 -2.58
C THR A 66 11.75 -1.99 -3.03
N HIS A 67 11.57 -2.33 -4.31
CA HIS A 67 12.12 -3.56 -4.90
C HIS A 67 13.64 -3.63 -4.79
N ARG A 68 14.32 -2.49 -5.03
CA ARG A 68 15.78 -2.39 -4.84
C ARG A 68 16.19 -2.58 -3.38
N ILE A 69 15.48 -1.95 -2.44
CA ILE A 69 15.73 -2.12 -1.00
C ILE A 69 15.58 -3.59 -0.61
N ILE A 70 14.55 -4.28 -1.10
CA ILE A 70 14.35 -5.71 -0.82
C ILE A 70 15.54 -6.53 -1.31
N ARG A 71 15.98 -6.33 -2.56
CA ARG A 71 17.14 -7.05 -3.13
C ARG A 71 18.45 -6.77 -2.39
N GLU A 72 18.68 -5.52 -2.00
CA GLU A 72 19.93 -5.12 -1.37
C GLU A 72 19.98 -5.46 0.13
N ALA A 73 18.82 -5.54 0.80
CA ALA A 73 18.73 -5.74 2.24
C ALA A 73 18.34 -7.16 2.67
N SER A 74 17.85 -8.03 1.77
CA SER A 74 17.44 -9.41 2.11
C SER A 74 18.53 -10.18 2.86
N ASP A 75 19.80 -9.99 2.45
CA ASP A 75 20.94 -10.71 3.03
C ASP A 75 21.50 -10.02 4.29
N LEU A 76 20.97 -8.86 4.66
CA LEU A 76 21.42 -8.07 5.81
C LEU A 76 20.57 -8.28 7.06
N THR A 77 19.47 -9.03 6.97
CA THR A 77 18.52 -9.23 8.07
C THR A 77 17.89 -10.62 8.03
N ASP A 78 17.72 -11.24 9.20
CA ASP A 78 16.96 -12.49 9.37
C ASP A 78 15.44 -12.26 9.32
N LEU A 79 14.99 -11.00 9.35
CA LEU A 79 13.56 -10.63 9.30
C LEU A 79 13.06 -10.52 7.84
N PRO A 80 11.88 -11.07 7.53
CA PRO A 80 11.29 -10.91 6.19
C PRO A 80 11.00 -9.44 5.88
N LEU A 81 11.33 -9.04 4.66
CA LEU A 81 11.01 -7.72 4.10
C LEU A 81 9.69 -7.84 3.32
N LEU A 82 8.73 -6.97 3.63
CA LEU A 82 7.37 -7.03 3.09
C LEU A 82 6.99 -5.67 2.52
N ILE A 83 6.13 -5.67 1.50
CA ILE A 83 5.45 -4.43 1.07
C ILE A 83 4.07 -4.39 1.70
N THR A 84 3.75 -3.29 2.39
CA THR A 84 2.52 -3.10 3.19
C THR A 84 2.33 -4.12 4.32
N ASP A 85 1.17 -4.10 4.98
CA ASP A 85 0.86 -4.91 6.16
C ASP A 85 0.42 -6.35 5.80
N VAL A 86 1.24 -7.06 5.02
CA VAL A 86 1.04 -8.49 4.74
C VAL A 86 1.37 -9.32 5.98
N ALA A 87 0.48 -10.27 6.32
CA ALA A 87 0.68 -11.17 7.44
C ALA A 87 1.78 -12.20 7.14
N ILE A 88 2.62 -12.46 8.13
CA ILE A 88 3.70 -13.45 8.07
C ILE A 88 3.42 -14.66 8.95
N GLY A 89 3.99 -15.79 8.55
CA GLY A 89 4.03 -17.00 9.37
C GLY A 89 4.94 -16.83 10.58
N THR A 90 5.10 -17.89 11.37
CA THR A 90 5.94 -17.84 12.56
C THR A 90 7.38 -18.19 12.19
N GLY A 91 8.29 -17.21 12.25
CA GLY A 91 9.71 -17.39 11.98
C GLY A 91 10.55 -17.58 13.24
N LYS A 92 11.88 -17.57 13.08
CA LYS A 92 12.88 -17.64 14.17
C LYS A 92 12.68 -16.58 15.25
N HIS A 93 12.16 -15.42 14.86
CA HIS A 93 11.88 -14.28 15.75
C HIS A 93 10.39 -14.15 16.08
N GLY A 94 9.60 -15.21 15.91
CA GLY A 94 8.15 -15.15 16.00
C GLY A 94 7.53 -14.52 14.74
N ARG A 95 6.45 -13.76 14.91
CA ARG A 95 5.74 -13.09 13.80
C ARG A 95 6.24 -11.65 13.64
N GLU A 96 7.53 -11.50 13.39
CA GLU A 96 8.20 -10.21 13.18
C GLU A 96 8.69 -10.05 11.75
N GLY A 97 8.50 -8.86 11.17
CA GLY A 97 8.91 -8.53 9.81
C GLY A 97 9.08 -7.02 9.64
N ILE A 98 9.73 -6.62 8.55
CA ILE A 98 9.97 -5.23 8.20
C ILE A 98 9.01 -4.85 7.06
N SER A 99 8.02 -4.03 7.37
CA SER A 99 7.06 -3.50 6.38
C SER A 99 7.61 -2.22 5.74
N LEU A 100 7.79 -2.26 4.43
CA LEU A 100 8.04 -1.12 3.56
C LEU A 100 6.68 -0.60 3.08
N ASP A 101 6.16 0.40 3.78
CA ASP A 101 4.79 0.88 3.59
C ASP A 101 4.70 1.94 2.47
N LEU A 102 4.10 1.53 1.35
CA LEU A 102 3.74 2.40 0.23
C LEU A 102 2.23 2.65 0.12
N SER A 103 1.43 2.17 1.07
CA SER A 103 -0.04 2.21 1.01
C SER A 103 -0.61 3.63 0.87
N CYS A 104 0.19 4.65 1.19
CA CYS A 104 -0.20 6.03 0.97
C CYS A 104 -0.43 6.38 -0.51
N PHE A 105 0.20 5.68 -1.45
CA PHE A 105 0.02 5.86 -2.89
C PHE A 105 -1.19 5.13 -3.46
N GLY A 106 -1.84 4.26 -2.68
CA GLY A 106 -3.09 3.61 -3.07
C GLY A 106 -4.34 4.48 -2.89
N ASP A 107 -4.21 5.68 -2.33
CA ASP A 107 -5.34 6.56 -2.07
C ASP A 107 -5.15 7.91 -2.78
N PRO A 108 -6.23 8.66 -3.06
CA PRO A 108 -6.16 9.98 -3.69
C PRO A 108 -5.24 10.96 -2.94
N VAL A 109 -4.55 11.84 -3.69
CA VAL A 109 -3.59 12.80 -3.10
C VAL A 109 -4.24 13.77 -2.10
N PHE A 110 -5.52 14.11 -2.28
CA PHE A 110 -6.23 14.97 -1.33
C PHE A 110 -6.48 14.31 0.03
N MET A 111 -6.37 12.97 0.11
CA MET A 111 -6.46 12.22 1.36
C MET A 111 -5.15 12.21 2.13
N ARG A 112 -4.04 12.66 1.53
CA ARG A 112 -2.73 12.63 2.17
C ARG A 112 -2.57 13.78 3.16
N ASP A 113 -2.18 13.40 4.37
CA ASP A 113 -1.69 14.26 5.44
C ASP A 113 -0.21 13.93 5.72
N CYS A 114 0.58 14.97 5.99
CA CYS A 114 1.95 14.80 6.47
C CYS A 114 2.01 15.15 7.95
N ARG A 115 2.66 14.30 8.74
CA ARG A 115 2.87 14.58 10.16
C ARG A 115 3.93 15.66 10.31
N CYS A 116 3.60 16.74 11.02
CA CYS A 116 4.57 17.78 11.33
C CYS A 116 5.53 17.32 12.43
N ALA A 117 6.81 17.69 12.31
CA ALA A 117 7.77 17.55 13.40
C ALA A 117 7.23 18.21 14.68
N PHE A 118 7.45 17.57 15.82
CA PHE A 118 6.99 18.03 17.14
C PHE A 118 5.47 18.11 17.33
N SER A 119 4.68 17.62 16.37
CA SER A 119 3.24 17.45 16.57
C SER A 119 2.92 16.26 17.48
N THR A 120 1.75 16.30 18.12
CA THR A 120 1.27 15.19 18.95
C THR A 120 0.58 14.11 18.12
N HIS A 121 0.88 12.85 18.40
CA HIS A 121 0.17 11.69 17.88
C HIS A 121 -0.87 11.21 18.89
N GLN A 122 -2.16 11.40 18.57
CA GLN A 122 -3.27 11.17 19.49
C GLN A 122 -4.34 10.22 18.94
N LYS A 123 -4.03 9.39 17.93
CA LYS A 123 -5.03 8.46 17.36
C LYS A 123 -5.66 7.56 18.45
N HIS A 124 -4.87 7.11 19.43
CA HIS A 124 -5.37 6.32 20.56
C HIS A 124 -6.33 7.08 21.49
N LYS A 125 -6.23 8.42 21.57
CA LYS A 125 -7.17 9.25 22.35
C LYS A 125 -8.45 9.56 21.58
N VAL A 126 -8.38 9.68 20.26
CA VAL A 126 -9.53 10.02 19.40
C VAL A 126 -10.31 8.78 18.98
N GLN A 127 -9.62 7.70 18.63
CA GLN A 127 -10.21 6.43 18.17
C GLN A 127 -10.37 5.44 19.33
N ARG A 128 -10.95 5.90 20.44
CA ARG A 128 -11.15 5.07 21.65
C ARG A 128 -11.91 3.78 21.34
N TRP A 129 -12.92 3.88 20.48
CA TRP A 129 -13.71 2.74 19.99
C TRP A 129 -12.86 1.64 19.33
N LYS A 130 -11.69 1.98 18.78
CA LYS A 130 -10.78 1.03 18.12
C LYS A 130 -9.79 0.38 19.08
N VAL A 131 -9.30 1.13 20.07
CA VAL A 131 -8.22 0.67 20.98
C VAL A 131 -8.72 0.26 22.37
N GLY A 132 -9.97 0.60 22.72
CA GLY A 132 -10.54 0.41 24.04
C GLY A 132 -10.10 1.47 25.05
N ASP A 133 -10.94 1.70 26.07
CA ASP A 133 -10.71 2.75 27.06
C ASP A 133 -9.42 2.54 27.87
N ALA A 134 -9.09 1.30 28.23
CA ALA A 134 -7.86 1.00 28.98
C ALA A 134 -6.59 1.44 28.24
N ILE A 135 -6.49 1.15 26.93
CA ILE A 135 -5.34 1.59 26.12
C ILE A 135 -5.41 3.09 25.89
N ALA A 136 -6.59 3.61 25.57
CA ALA A 136 -6.79 5.04 25.34
C ALA A 136 -6.35 5.85 26.55
N ASP A 137 -6.70 5.46 27.78
CA ASP A 137 -6.35 6.17 29.01
C ASP A 137 -4.91 5.90 29.44
N GLY A 138 -4.48 4.63 29.42
CA GLY A 138 -3.16 4.20 29.87
C GLY A 138 -2.00 4.63 28.98
N THR A 139 -2.25 4.92 27.69
CA THR A 139 -1.20 5.37 26.77
C THR A 139 -1.05 6.89 26.83
N PRO A 140 0.14 7.43 27.18
CA PRO A 140 0.38 8.87 27.11
C PRO A 140 0.36 9.37 25.67
N VAL A 141 -0.08 10.61 25.47
CA VAL A 141 0.09 11.30 24.19
C VAL A 141 1.58 11.39 23.85
N GLN A 142 1.91 11.05 22.61
CA GLN A 142 3.29 10.97 22.14
C GLN A 142 3.60 12.11 21.19
N ILE A 143 4.84 12.57 21.18
CA ILE A 143 5.32 13.64 20.30
C ILE A 143 6.12 13.03 19.15
N ALA A 144 5.93 13.53 17.92
CA ALA A 144 6.72 13.13 16.76
C ALA A 144 8.12 13.79 16.83
N ILE A 145 9.13 13.03 17.22
CA ILE A 145 10.50 13.53 17.38
C ILE A 145 11.33 13.27 16.11
N PRO A 146 11.93 14.31 15.49
CA PRO A 146 12.97 14.15 14.48
C PRO A 146 14.23 13.55 15.12
N ARG A 147 14.67 12.39 14.61
CA ARG A 147 15.77 11.65 15.23
C ARG A 147 17.11 12.40 15.12
N LYS A 148 17.48 12.86 13.92
CA LYS A 148 18.81 13.46 13.65
C LYS A 148 19.93 12.60 14.25
N ASN A 149 20.61 13.09 15.29
CA ASN A 149 21.73 12.40 15.96
C ASN A 149 21.32 11.67 17.24
N LEU A 150 20.03 11.69 17.61
CA LEU A 150 19.54 10.99 18.80
C LEU A 150 19.58 9.47 18.58
N SER A 151 20.01 8.77 19.62
CA SER A 151 19.79 7.34 19.77
C SER A 151 18.30 7.01 19.83
N LEU A 152 17.98 5.73 19.65
CA LEU A 152 16.61 5.23 19.78
C LEU A 152 16.05 5.52 21.18
N ASP A 153 16.84 5.25 22.21
CA ASP A 153 16.45 5.43 23.62
C ASP A 153 16.19 6.90 23.95
N GLU A 154 17.08 7.81 23.54
CA GLU A 154 16.87 9.25 23.70
C GLU A 154 15.59 9.71 23.00
N THR A 155 15.33 9.19 21.80
CA THR A 155 14.12 9.53 21.05
C THR A 155 12.85 9.03 21.75
N ILE A 156 12.89 7.83 22.34
CA ILE A 156 11.77 7.22 23.10
C ILE A 156 11.52 7.95 24.42
N ALA A 157 12.58 8.39 25.10
CA ALA A 157 12.45 9.20 26.30
C ALA A 157 11.84 10.57 25.96
N LEU A 158 12.41 11.27 24.97
CA LEU A 158 12.03 12.64 24.63
C LEU A 158 10.57 12.78 24.21
N ARG A 159 10.05 11.82 23.45
CA ARG A 159 8.68 11.87 22.91
C ARG A 159 7.56 11.81 23.96
N ARG A 160 7.88 11.54 25.23
CA ARG A 160 6.93 11.52 26.36
C ARG A 160 7.08 12.72 27.30
N HIS A 161 8.02 13.63 27.04
CA HIS A 161 8.30 14.79 27.89
C HIS A 161 8.10 16.10 27.11
N TYR A 162 6.94 16.73 27.28
CA TYR A 162 6.56 17.94 26.53
C TYR A 162 7.54 19.10 26.63
N ARG A 163 8.05 19.39 27.84
CA ARG A 163 9.00 20.50 28.04
C ARG A 163 10.30 20.24 27.29
N ASN A 164 10.91 19.08 27.52
CA ASN A 164 12.15 18.69 26.85
C ASN A 164 11.96 18.64 25.32
N ALA A 165 10.82 18.16 24.83
CA ALA A 165 10.52 18.14 23.40
C ALA A 165 10.35 19.55 22.81
N ALA A 166 9.76 20.49 23.55
CA ALA A 166 9.67 21.89 23.15
C ALA A 166 11.04 22.58 23.14
N ASP A 167 11.87 22.31 24.14
CA ASP A 167 13.25 22.81 24.21
C ASP A 167 14.09 22.27 23.04
N TYR A 168 13.95 20.96 22.72
CA TYR A 168 14.59 20.37 21.55
C TYR A 168 14.06 20.98 20.24
N ALA A 169 12.75 21.25 20.14
CA ALA A 169 12.15 21.91 18.97
C ALA A 169 12.72 23.32 18.74
N GLY A 170 12.91 24.10 19.82
CA GLY A 170 13.50 25.45 19.75
C GLY A 170 14.92 25.47 19.19
N ASN A 171 15.62 24.34 19.24
CA ASN A 171 17.00 24.19 18.77
C ASN A 171 17.13 23.28 17.53
N THR A 172 16.02 22.83 16.95
CA THR A 172 16.02 21.87 15.83
C THR A 172 15.34 22.43 14.60
N HIS A 173 16.10 22.55 13.51
CA HIS A 173 15.55 22.86 12.20
C HIS A 173 15.17 21.58 11.45
N CYS A 174 13.93 21.52 10.97
CA CYS A 174 13.37 20.40 10.22
C CYS A 174 13.12 20.79 8.77
N PHE A 175 14.17 20.85 7.96
CA PHE A 175 14.03 21.06 6.51
C PHE A 175 13.72 19.74 5.82
N ILE A 176 12.77 19.74 4.88
CA ILE A 176 12.56 18.61 3.97
C ILE A 176 13.65 18.72 2.89
N PRO A 177 14.55 17.73 2.75
CA PRO A 177 15.63 17.81 1.79
C PRO A 177 15.11 17.81 0.36
N ASP A 178 15.66 18.69 -0.47
CA ASP A 178 15.38 18.75 -1.90
C ASP A 178 16.18 17.69 -2.65
N PHE A 179 15.47 16.76 -3.28
CA PHE A 179 16.06 15.69 -4.07
C PHE A 179 15.78 15.84 -5.57
N THR A 180 15.26 16.98 -6.02
CA THR A 180 14.79 17.18 -7.41
C THR A 180 15.80 16.73 -8.46
N VAL A 181 17.07 17.12 -8.31
CA VAL A 181 18.13 16.77 -9.28
C VAL A 181 18.46 15.28 -9.23
N ASN A 182 18.69 14.75 -8.03
CA ASN A 182 19.14 13.35 -7.85
C ASN A 182 18.03 12.34 -8.13
N PHE A 183 16.77 12.70 -7.85
CA PHE A 183 15.61 11.84 -8.06
C PHE A 183 15.38 11.53 -9.53
N LYS A 184 15.82 12.42 -10.44
CA LYS A 184 15.84 12.16 -11.88
C LYS A 184 16.53 10.83 -12.21
N ASN A 185 17.65 10.54 -11.55
CA ASN A 185 18.40 9.30 -11.78
C ASN A 185 17.58 8.07 -11.38
N LEU A 186 16.81 8.16 -10.29
CA LEU A 186 15.93 7.08 -9.86
C LEU A 186 14.74 6.89 -10.82
N ILE A 187 14.21 7.97 -11.40
CA ILE A 187 13.18 7.87 -12.44
C ILE A 187 13.74 7.18 -13.69
N GLU A 188 14.94 7.56 -14.12
CA GLU A 188 15.60 6.95 -15.29
C GLU A 188 15.98 5.48 -15.05
N ASP A 189 16.36 5.14 -13.82
CA ASP A 189 16.60 3.76 -13.39
C ASP A 189 15.31 2.93 -13.43
N TYR A 190 14.21 3.48 -12.86
CA TYR A 190 12.88 2.88 -12.97
C TYR A 190 12.49 2.67 -14.44
N GLN A 191 12.60 3.67 -15.30
CA GLN A 191 12.21 3.57 -16.72
C GLN A 191 12.97 2.49 -17.51
N LYS A 192 14.14 2.05 -17.03
CA LYS A 192 14.92 0.95 -17.62
C LYS A 192 14.69 -0.39 -16.94
N SER A 193 13.95 -0.41 -15.84
CA SER A 193 13.73 -1.60 -15.02
C SER A 193 12.73 -2.57 -15.64
N ASN A 194 12.80 -3.82 -15.21
CA ASN A 194 11.80 -4.83 -15.52
C ASN A 194 10.42 -4.44 -14.95
N LEU A 195 10.37 -3.81 -13.77
CA LEU A 195 9.14 -3.32 -13.17
C LEU A 195 8.43 -2.27 -14.04
N HIS A 196 9.17 -1.40 -14.73
CA HIS A 196 8.54 -0.45 -15.65
C HIS A 196 7.91 -1.15 -16.87
N ARG A 197 8.57 -2.17 -17.43
CA ARG A 197 7.98 -2.99 -18.49
C ARG A 197 6.70 -3.69 -18.02
N PHE A 198 6.75 -4.27 -16.81
CA PHE A 198 5.57 -4.86 -16.18
C PHE A 198 4.46 -3.82 -16.00
N HIS A 199 4.77 -2.61 -15.52
CA HIS A 199 3.79 -1.54 -15.42
C HIS A 199 3.18 -1.17 -16.77
N GLN A 200 3.97 -1.14 -17.86
CA GLN A 200 3.43 -0.89 -19.20
C GLN A 200 2.47 -2.00 -19.65
N TRP A 201 2.78 -3.26 -19.37
CA TRP A 201 1.88 -4.38 -19.62
C TRP A 201 0.61 -4.30 -18.76
N PHE A 202 0.75 -4.03 -17.47
CA PHE A 202 -0.37 -3.80 -16.57
C PHE A 202 -1.32 -2.72 -17.12
N GLU A 203 -0.80 -1.64 -17.71
CA GLU A 203 -1.64 -0.57 -18.30
C GLU A 203 -2.09 -0.84 -19.75
N SER A 204 -1.73 -1.99 -20.35
CA SER A 204 -2.11 -2.34 -21.72
C SER A 204 -3.58 -2.76 -21.85
N GLU A 205 -4.19 -3.17 -20.74
CA GLU A 205 -5.60 -3.53 -20.63
C GLU A 205 -6.38 -2.50 -19.79
N LYS A 206 -7.70 -2.54 -19.92
CA LYS A 206 -8.60 -1.72 -19.09
C LYS A 206 -9.58 -2.59 -18.33
N GLN A 207 -9.91 -2.14 -17.13
CA GLN A 207 -11.02 -2.72 -16.37
C GLN A 207 -12.33 -2.53 -17.12
N HIS A 208 -13.20 -3.54 -17.08
CA HIS A 208 -14.59 -3.38 -17.51
C HIS A 208 -15.27 -2.25 -16.71
N PRO A 209 -16.09 -1.42 -17.38
CA PRO A 209 -16.85 -0.36 -16.71
C PRO A 209 -17.94 -0.93 -15.79
N PRO A 210 -18.45 -0.16 -14.81
CA PRO A 210 -19.46 -0.64 -13.86
C PRO A 210 -20.70 -1.29 -14.50
N GLY A 211 -21.15 -0.75 -15.62
CA GLY A 211 -22.32 -1.31 -16.35
C GLY A 211 -22.12 -2.72 -16.89
N GLU A 212 -20.88 -3.20 -17.00
CA GLU A 212 -20.54 -4.54 -17.49
C GLU A 212 -20.16 -5.51 -16.37
N TRP A 213 -20.05 -5.05 -15.11
CA TRP A 213 -19.56 -5.90 -14.02
C TRP A 213 -20.44 -7.12 -13.80
N ALA A 214 -21.76 -7.00 -13.89
CA ALA A 214 -22.68 -8.13 -13.74
C ALA A 214 -22.40 -9.26 -14.74
N ASP A 215 -22.00 -8.91 -15.96
CA ASP A 215 -21.74 -9.86 -17.05
C ASP A 215 -20.28 -10.31 -17.16
N THR A 216 -19.38 -9.67 -16.40
CA THR A 216 -17.94 -9.95 -16.40
C THR A 216 -17.52 -10.46 -15.02
N TYR A 217 -17.06 -9.58 -14.13
CA TYR A 217 -16.59 -9.94 -12.78
C TYR A 217 -17.66 -10.63 -11.92
N GLY A 218 -18.93 -10.27 -12.11
CA GLY A 218 -20.08 -10.85 -11.43
C GLY A 218 -20.42 -12.28 -11.85
N LYS A 219 -19.93 -12.73 -13.01
CA LYS A 219 -20.06 -14.12 -13.48
C LYS A 219 -18.88 -15.00 -13.10
N MET A 220 -17.89 -14.46 -12.40
CA MET A 220 -16.75 -15.25 -11.94
C MET A 220 -17.26 -16.43 -11.10
N ASN A 221 -16.89 -17.64 -11.51
CA ASN A 221 -17.25 -18.84 -10.79
C ASN A 221 -16.31 -19.04 -9.61
N TYR A 222 -16.81 -18.84 -8.39
CA TYR A 222 -15.98 -18.95 -7.20
C TYR A 222 -15.56 -20.39 -6.87
N THR A 223 -16.13 -21.40 -7.52
CA THR A 223 -15.63 -22.78 -7.39
C THR A 223 -14.25 -22.97 -8.00
N ASP A 224 -13.82 -22.04 -8.85
CA ASP A 224 -12.54 -22.19 -9.55
C ASP A 224 -11.37 -21.71 -8.68
N VAL A 225 -11.65 -21.04 -7.56
CA VAL A 225 -10.64 -20.57 -6.61
C VAL A 225 -10.74 -21.30 -5.26
N PRO A 226 -9.64 -21.38 -4.49
CA PRO A 226 -9.63 -22.01 -3.18
C PRO A 226 -10.57 -21.29 -2.19
N PRO A 227 -11.12 -21.97 -1.18
CA PRO A 227 -12.02 -21.37 -0.19
C PRO A 227 -11.48 -20.11 0.51
N CYS A 228 -10.17 -20.05 0.77
CA CYS A 228 -9.54 -18.86 1.37
C CYS A 228 -9.58 -17.62 0.45
N VAL A 229 -9.63 -17.80 -0.86
CA VAL A 229 -9.81 -16.72 -1.84
C VAL A 229 -11.31 -16.43 -2.03
N ARG A 230 -12.12 -17.48 -2.18
CA ARG A 230 -13.58 -17.39 -2.32
C ARG A 230 -14.21 -16.59 -1.20
N GLN A 231 -13.88 -16.90 0.06
CA GLN A 231 -14.47 -16.22 1.21
C GLN A 231 -14.24 -14.71 1.15
N ALA A 232 -13.05 -14.26 0.73
CA ALA A 232 -12.78 -12.83 0.60
C ALA A 232 -13.59 -12.17 -0.53
N LEU A 233 -13.99 -12.91 -1.56
CA LEU A 233 -14.85 -12.40 -2.64
C LEU A 233 -16.34 -12.39 -2.26
N GLU A 234 -16.79 -13.37 -1.47
CA GLU A 234 -18.17 -13.49 -0.97
C GLU A 234 -18.46 -12.51 0.18
N GLU A 235 -17.50 -12.31 1.09
CA GLU A 235 -17.58 -11.42 2.25
C GLU A 235 -16.46 -10.36 2.20
N PRO A 236 -16.53 -9.41 1.24
CA PRO A 236 -15.41 -8.51 0.95
C PRO A 236 -15.12 -7.48 2.04
N ASN A 237 -16.07 -7.16 2.92
CA ASN A 237 -15.84 -6.29 4.07
C ASN A 237 -15.63 -7.10 5.38
N ASP A 238 -14.49 -7.02 6.06
CA ASP A 238 -13.27 -6.25 5.74
C ASP A 238 -12.20 -7.09 5.02
N ALA A 239 -12.55 -8.29 4.55
CA ALA A 239 -11.60 -9.27 4.02
C ALA A 239 -10.73 -8.70 2.89
N LEU A 240 -11.29 -7.97 1.93
CA LEU A 240 -10.53 -7.35 0.84
C LEU A 240 -9.84 -6.05 1.22
N LEU A 241 -9.97 -5.56 2.46
CA LEU A 241 -9.11 -4.48 2.97
C LEU A 241 -7.77 -5.01 3.52
N LYS A 242 -7.63 -6.33 3.68
CA LYS A 242 -6.43 -6.96 4.25
C LYS A 242 -5.42 -7.24 3.14
N PRO A 243 -4.20 -6.67 3.19
CA PRO A 243 -3.16 -6.91 2.18
C PRO A 243 -2.87 -8.39 1.92
N THR A 244 -2.87 -9.23 2.96
CA THR A 244 -2.68 -10.70 2.84
C THR A 244 -3.71 -11.36 1.91
N ASN A 245 -4.98 -10.96 2.00
CA ASN A 245 -6.04 -11.51 1.15
C ASN A 245 -5.90 -11.03 -0.29
N LEU A 246 -5.57 -9.75 -0.48
CA LEU A 246 -5.32 -9.19 -1.80
C LEU A 246 -4.11 -9.86 -2.48
N GLN A 247 -3.01 -10.06 -1.76
CA GLN A 247 -1.84 -10.77 -2.28
C GLN A 247 -2.18 -12.22 -2.68
N THR A 248 -2.90 -12.94 -1.83
CA THR A 248 -3.30 -14.33 -2.10
C THR A 248 -4.25 -14.41 -3.30
N LEU A 249 -5.24 -13.52 -3.37
CA LEU A 249 -6.14 -13.38 -4.51
C LEU A 249 -5.38 -13.09 -5.80
N THR A 250 -4.45 -12.13 -5.78
CA THR A 250 -3.63 -11.76 -6.93
C THR A 250 -2.78 -12.93 -7.43
N ARG A 251 -2.07 -13.64 -6.54
CA ARG A 251 -1.28 -14.83 -6.89
C ARG A 251 -2.15 -15.92 -7.54
N CYS A 252 -3.30 -16.25 -6.91
CA CYS A 252 -4.19 -17.28 -7.44
C CYS A 252 -4.77 -16.92 -8.81
N LEU A 253 -5.22 -15.69 -9.02
CA LEU A 253 -5.84 -15.30 -10.29
C LEU A 253 -4.81 -15.12 -11.41
N LEU A 254 -3.61 -14.61 -11.11
CA LEU A 254 -2.51 -14.58 -12.09
C LEU A 254 -2.15 -15.98 -12.57
N ALA A 255 -2.07 -16.96 -11.64
CA ALA A 255 -1.80 -18.36 -11.99
C ALA A 255 -2.91 -18.98 -12.87
N GLN A 256 -4.12 -18.44 -12.82
CA GLN A 256 -5.24 -18.83 -13.68
C GLN A 256 -5.30 -18.05 -15.00
N GLY A 257 -4.28 -17.24 -15.30
CA GLY A 257 -4.19 -16.47 -16.54
C GLY A 257 -4.99 -15.16 -16.55
N TRP A 258 -5.45 -14.67 -15.39
CA TRP A 258 -6.10 -13.37 -15.34
C TRP A 258 -5.07 -12.26 -15.53
N HIS A 259 -5.39 -11.29 -16.40
CA HIS A 259 -4.63 -10.05 -16.46
C HIS A 259 -4.82 -9.25 -15.16
N PRO A 260 -3.76 -8.64 -14.57
CA PRO A 260 -3.86 -7.98 -13.27
C PRO A 260 -4.79 -6.76 -13.25
N GLN A 261 -5.03 -6.09 -14.38
CA GLN A 261 -6.10 -5.08 -14.45
C GLN A 261 -7.48 -5.67 -14.18
N HIS A 262 -7.78 -6.85 -14.70
CA HIS A 262 -9.07 -7.49 -14.45
C HIS A 262 -9.18 -8.00 -13.00
N ILE A 263 -8.07 -8.39 -12.38
CA ILE A 263 -8.02 -8.67 -10.94
C ILE A 263 -8.34 -7.38 -10.13
N ALA A 264 -7.74 -6.24 -10.48
CA ALA A 264 -8.06 -4.95 -9.86
C ALA A 264 -9.51 -4.53 -10.11
N GLY A 265 -10.06 -4.80 -11.29
CA GLY A 265 -11.46 -4.56 -11.63
C GLY A 265 -12.42 -5.43 -10.81
N LEU A 266 -12.10 -6.72 -10.61
CA LEU A 266 -12.85 -7.60 -9.73
C LEU A 266 -12.87 -7.06 -8.29
N VAL A 267 -11.72 -6.70 -7.73
CA VAL A 267 -11.62 -6.11 -6.38
C VAL A 267 -12.44 -4.83 -6.29
N THR A 268 -12.34 -3.96 -7.29
CA THR A 268 -13.12 -2.71 -7.37
C THR A 268 -14.62 -3.01 -7.37
N SER A 269 -15.08 -3.99 -8.16
CA SER A 269 -16.50 -4.37 -8.20
C SER A 269 -17.00 -4.91 -6.86
N ARG A 270 -16.18 -5.67 -6.13
CA ARG A 270 -16.53 -6.21 -4.81
C ARG A 270 -16.52 -5.13 -3.72
N TRP A 271 -15.70 -4.10 -3.88
CA TRP A 271 -15.69 -2.96 -2.97
C TRP A 271 -16.89 -2.04 -3.17
N VAL A 272 -17.37 -1.87 -4.40
CA VAL A 272 -18.46 -0.94 -4.72
C VAL A 272 -19.83 -1.63 -4.62
N ASP A 273 -19.99 -2.82 -5.19
CA ASP A 273 -21.29 -3.52 -5.27
C ASP A 273 -21.36 -4.76 -4.35
N GLY A 274 -20.27 -5.11 -3.68
CA GLY A 274 -20.24 -6.27 -2.78
C GLY A 274 -21.00 -6.02 -1.47
N PRO A 275 -21.32 -7.09 -0.73
CA PRO A 275 -22.06 -6.97 0.52
C PRO A 275 -21.19 -6.38 1.64
N GLY A 276 -21.85 -5.75 2.61
CA GLY A 276 -21.26 -5.34 3.89
C GLY A 276 -20.63 -3.95 3.92
N TRP A 277 -20.56 -3.22 2.81
CA TRP A 277 -20.00 -1.86 2.80
C TRP A 277 -20.99 -0.79 3.26
N PRO A 278 -20.55 0.22 4.03
CA PRO A 278 -21.33 1.45 4.23
C PRO A 278 -21.50 2.23 2.93
N ASP A 279 -22.67 2.86 2.74
CA ASP A 279 -23.00 3.66 1.55
C ASP A 279 -21.97 4.77 1.23
N ASP A 280 -21.27 5.29 2.25
CA ASP A 280 -20.31 6.37 2.13
C ASP A 280 -18.84 5.93 2.21
N GLN A 281 -18.55 4.63 2.26
CA GLN A 281 -17.20 4.07 2.39
C GLN A 281 -16.22 4.67 1.36
N TRP A 282 -16.66 4.77 0.11
CA TRP A 282 -15.86 5.25 -1.02
C TRP A 282 -16.14 6.71 -1.37
N LYS A 283 -16.82 7.47 -0.51
CA LYS A 283 -17.06 8.91 -0.71
C LYS A 283 -15.75 9.69 -0.74
N HIS A 284 -14.85 9.38 0.21
CA HIS A 284 -13.57 10.07 0.38
C HIS A 284 -12.37 9.34 -0.23
N PHE A 285 -12.46 8.03 -0.41
CA PHE A 285 -11.45 7.23 -1.09
C PHE A 285 -11.84 7.00 -2.54
N ASP A 286 -11.01 6.30 -3.30
CA ASP A 286 -11.35 5.85 -4.65
C ASP A 286 -11.05 4.37 -4.76
N ALA A 287 -12.10 3.56 -4.99
CA ALA A 287 -11.99 2.10 -4.98
C ALA A 287 -11.06 1.61 -6.10
N ASN A 288 -11.17 2.18 -7.30
CA ASN A 288 -10.41 1.75 -8.46
C ASN A 288 -8.89 1.98 -8.26
N SER A 289 -8.48 3.20 -7.91
CA SER A 289 -7.06 3.52 -7.69
C SER A 289 -6.46 2.68 -6.57
N ARG A 290 -7.22 2.41 -5.51
CA ARG A 290 -6.75 1.58 -4.40
C ARG A 290 -6.60 0.11 -4.80
N ALA A 291 -7.53 -0.44 -5.56
CA ALA A 291 -7.48 -1.83 -6.02
C ALA A 291 -6.32 -2.00 -7.00
N THR A 292 -6.20 -1.06 -7.93
CA THR A 292 -5.10 -0.96 -8.88
C THR A 292 -3.76 -0.93 -8.18
N PHE A 293 -3.59 -0.09 -7.16
CA PHE A 293 -2.35 -0.01 -6.39
C PHE A 293 -1.97 -1.38 -5.78
N TYR A 294 -2.86 -1.99 -4.99
CA TYR A 294 -2.51 -3.24 -4.31
C TYR A 294 -2.22 -4.38 -5.29
N VAL A 295 -3.08 -4.55 -6.30
CA VAL A 295 -2.91 -5.62 -7.28
C VAL A 295 -1.64 -5.40 -8.11
N ARG A 296 -1.37 -4.17 -8.55
CA ARG A 296 -0.14 -3.83 -9.28
C ARG A 296 1.09 -4.13 -8.43
N THR A 297 1.09 -3.72 -7.16
CA THR A 297 2.23 -3.93 -6.27
C THR A 297 2.50 -5.42 -6.00
N PHE A 298 1.47 -6.24 -5.76
CA PHE A 298 1.69 -7.67 -5.53
C PHE A 298 2.06 -8.43 -6.81
N ALA A 299 1.43 -8.10 -7.94
CA ALA A 299 1.80 -8.67 -9.23
C ALA A 299 3.20 -8.22 -9.68
N GLY A 300 3.58 -6.97 -9.37
CA GLY A 300 4.90 -6.40 -9.67
C GLY A 300 6.03 -7.08 -8.90
N LEU A 301 5.78 -7.49 -7.65
CA LEU A 301 6.74 -8.29 -6.88
C LEU A 301 7.03 -9.63 -7.56
N LEU A 302 6.00 -10.32 -8.08
CA LEU A 302 6.17 -11.57 -8.84
C LEU A 302 6.92 -11.30 -10.16
N ALA A 303 6.49 -10.30 -10.91
CA ALA A 303 7.06 -9.94 -12.20
C ALA A 303 8.56 -9.57 -12.12
N ASP A 304 8.96 -8.93 -11.02
CA ASP A 304 10.34 -8.52 -10.78
C ASP A 304 11.16 -9.58 -10.03
N GLY A 305 10.60 -10.78 -9.82
CA GLY A 305 11.28 -11.93 -9.21
C GLY A 305 11.61 -11.73 -7.73
N LEU A 306 10.80 -10.95 -7.00
CA LEU A 306 10.97 -10.68 -5.57
C LEU A 306 10.00 -11.46 -4.69
N ASP A 307 8.96 -12.02 -5.28
CA ASP A 307 8.02 -12.90 -4.61
C ASP A 307 8.25 -14.34 -5.07
N ASP A 308 9.11 -15.06 -4.33
CA ASP A 308 9.39 -16.48 -4.56
C ASP A 308 8.23 -17.41 -4.15
N MET A 309 7.10 -16.84 -3.69
CA MET A 309 5.91 -17.58 -3.28
C MET A 309 6.18 -18.63 -2.18
N VAL A 310 7.25 -18.46 -1.41
CA VAL A 310 7.65 -19.40 -0.33
C VAL A 310 6.51 -19.60 0.67
N ASP A 311 5.75 -18.55 0.93
CA ASP A 311 4.61 -18.53 1.85
C ASP A 311 3.24 -18.74 1.18
N HIS A 312 3.22 -19.02 -0.13
CA HIS A 312 2.02 -19.33 -0.90
C HIS A 312 1.72 -20.83 -0.86
N ASN A 313 1.49 -21.34 0.34
CA ASN A 313 1.15 -22.73 0.57
C ASN A 313 0.13 -22.84 1.71
N CYS A 314 -0.57 -23.97 1.79
CA CYS A 314 -1.65 -24.16 2.75
C CYS A 314 -1.19 -24.12 4.22
N ILE A 315 0.06 -24.51 4.52
CA ILE A 315 0.60 -24.51 5.88
C ILE A 315 0.84 -23.07 6.34
N SER A 316 1.58 -22.29 5.55
CA SER A 316 1.84 -20.88 5.84
C SER A 316 0.54 -20.07 5.93
N HIS A 317 -0.46 -20.37 5.10
CA HIS A 317 -1.75 -19.69 5.15
C HIS A 317 -2.56 -20.02 6.43
N GLN A 318 -2.45 -21.26 6.94
CA GLN A 318 -2.99 -21.65 8.25
C GLN A 318 -2.25 -20.94 9.39
N GLU A 319 -0.92 -20.90 9.37
CA GLU A 319 -0.13 -20.22 10.40
C GLU A 319 -0.46 -18.72 10.49
N LYS A 320 -0.66 -18.07 9.34
CA LYS A 320 -1.10 -16.67 9.27
C LYS A 320 -2.52 -16.46 9.82
N GLY A 321 -3.34 -17.51 9.92
CA GLY A 321 -4.73 -17.44 10.36
C GLY A 321 -5.71 -17.04 9.25
N TYR A 322 -5.37 -17.30 8.00
CA TYR A 322 -6.18 -16.93 6.83
C TYR A 322 -6.80 -18.14 6.09
N CYS A 323 -6.49 -19.37 6.53
CA CYS A 323 -7.14 -20.57 6.02
C CYS A 323 -8.47 -20.83 6.75
N PRO A 324 -9.63 -20.72 6.07
CA PRO A 324 -10.92 -20.96 6.73
C PRO A 324 -11.23 -22.44 6.91
N GLU A 325 -10.70 -23.29 6.03
CA GLU A 325 -10.98 -24.71 6.01
C GLU A 325 -9.70 -25.49 5.59
N PRO A 326 -8.99 -26.08 6.56
CA PRO A 326 -7.90 -27.01 6.27
C PRO A 326 -8.41 -28.24 5.51
N PHE A 327 -7.59 -28.78 4.60
CA PHE A 327 -7.91 -29.97 3.78
C PHE A 327 -9.12 -29.82 2.85
N CYS A 328 -9.40 -28.59 2.40
CA CYS A 328 -10.53 -28.28 1.50
C CYS A 328 -10.42 -28.80 0.05
N GLY A 329 -9.46 -29.68 -0.25
CA GLY A 329 -9.25 -30.24 -1.60
C GLY A 329 -8.46 -29.36 -2.58
N TYR A 330 -8.07 -28.15 -2.16
CA TYR A 330 -7.17 -27.27 -2.92
C TYR A 330 -5.77 -27.26 -2.31
N ASN A 331 -4.77 -26.97 -3.15
CA ASN A 331 -3.42 -26.69 -2.71
C ASN A 331 -2.97 -25.33 -3.25
N LEU A 332 -2.72 -24.37 -2.36
CA LEU A 332 -2.23 -23.04 -2.75
C LEU A 332 -0.91 -23.09 -3.52
N GLY A 333 -0.06 -24.11 -3.26
CA GLY A 333 1.21 -24.26 -3.96
C GLY A 333 1.08 -24.58 -5.46
N ASP A 334 -0.11 -24.98 -5.92
CA ASP A 334 -0.41 -25.28 -7.32
C ASP A 334 -0.70 -24.00 -8.13
N TYR A 335 -0.96 -22.86 -7.45
CA TYR A 335 -1.24 -21.58 -8.09
C TYR A 335 0.07 -20.81 -8.31
N ARG A 336 0.74 -21.11 -9.42
CA ARG A 336 1.98 -20.43 -9.82
C ARG A 336 1.80 -19.68 -11.12
N TRP A 337 2.15 -18.40 -11.10
CA TRP A 337 2.27 -17.61 -12.30
C TRP A 337 3.71 -17.64 -12.77
N GLU A 338 3.94 -18.06 -14.02
CA GLU A 338 5.27 -18.25 -14.61
C GLU A 338 5.92 -16.94 -15.11
N GLY A 339 5.33 -15.79 -14.77
CA GLY A 339 5.89 -14.48 -15.10
C GLY A 339 5.79 -14.08 -16.57
N GLU A 340 4.85 -14.67 -17.32
CA GLU A 340 4.61 -14.31 -18.72
C GLU A 340 3.81 -13.00 -18.82
N TYR A 341 4.44 -11.94 -19.37
CA TYR A 341 3.82 -10.64 -19.66
C TYR A 341 4.51 -9.85 -20.79
#